data_AF-A0A8H6H883-F1
#
_entry.id   AF-A0A8H6H883-F1
#
_cell.length_a   1.000
_cell.length_b   1.000
_cell.length_c   1.000
_cell.angle_alpha   90.00
_cell.angle_beta   90.00
_cell.angle_gamma   90.00
#
_symmetry.space_group_name_H-M   'P 1'
#
loop_
_entity.id
_entity.type
_entity.pdbx_description
1 polymer ?
#
loop_
_entity_poly.entity_id
_entity_poly.type
_entity_poly.pdbx_seq_one_letter_code
_entity_poly.pdbx_strand_id
1 'polypeptide(L)'
;IQRPFKHSIRCSYHDYIVYEMLTKAAKKEPLILDTRVGALRDASVQWLHDAHKAVNKPELVKKAFEGCVVPGRNIDLSYEKLTSFEVRERLRNMKNEDPAFYKEL
;
A
#
# COMPACT_ATOMS: atom_id res chain seq x y z
N ILE A 1 -5.05 1.10 3.12
CA ILE A 1 -4.24 0.10 2.37
C ILE A 1 -3.10 -0.55 3.18
N GLN A 2 -2.41 0.19 4.05
CA GLN A 2 -1.22 -0.28 4.79
C GLN A 2 -1.47 -1.48 5.74
N ARG A 3 -2.64 -1.56 6.38
CA ARG A 3 -3.00 -2.65 7.31
C ARG A 3 -3.17 -4.02 6.60
N PRO A 4 -4.00 -4.14 5.54
CA PRO A 4 -4.10 -5.37 4.74
C PRO A 4 -2.75 -5.85 4.20
N PHE A 5 -1.92 -4.92 3.71
CA PHE A 5 -0.59 -5.21 3.21
C PHE A 5 0.31 -5.85 4.28
N LYS A 6 0.43 -5.22 5.45
CA LYS A 6 1.23 -5.76 6.57
C LYS A 6 0.74 -7.12 7.05
N HIS A 7 -0.57 -7.34 7.05
CA HIS A 7 -1.16 -8.62 7.44
C HIS A 7 -0.84 -9.72 6.43
N SER A 8 -1.05 -9.47 5.14
CA SER A 8 -0.75 -10.42 4.07
C SER A 8 0.72 -10.83 4.05
N ILE A 9 1.64 -9.88 4.26
CA ILE A 9 3.07 -10.18 4.38
C ILE A 9 3.36 -11.13 5.55
N ARG A 10 2.76 -10.89 6.72
CA ARG A 10 2.93 -11.76 7.90
C ARG A 10 2.41 -13.18 7.65
N CYS A 11 1.26 -13.31 6.99
CA CYS A 11 0.71 -14.61 6.61
C CYS A 11 1.59 -15.34 5.60
N SER A 12 2.12 -14.62 4.61
CA SER A 12 2.96 -15.22 3.56
C SER A 12 4.28 -15.78 4.08
N TYR A 13 4.81 -15.22 5.18
CA TYR A 13 6.03 -15.74 5.82
C TYR A 13 5.81 -17.03 6.60
N HIS A 14 4.59 -17.28 7.07
CA HIS A 14 4.31 -18.47 7.86
C HIS A 14 4.63 -19.75 7.08
N ASP A 15 4.14 -19.85 5.84
CA ASP A 15 4.30 -21.05 5.03
C ASP A 15 5.77 -21.30 4.64
N TYR A 16 6.51 -20.22 4.37
CA TYR A 16 7.95 -20.29 4.12
C TYR A 16 8.72 -20.79 5.35
N ILE A 17 8.44 -20.23 6.53
CA ILE A 17 9.08 -20.62 7.79
C ILE A 17 8.80 -22.08 8.11
N VAL A 18 7.55 -22.53 7.95
CA VAL A 18 7.17 -23.93 8.18
C VAL A 18 7.93 -24.85 7.24
N TYR A 19 8.00 -24.51 5.95
CA TYR A 19 8.76 -25.28 4.97
C TYR A 19 10.26 -25.36 5.30
N GLU A 20 10.88 -24.23 5.67
CA GLU A 20 12.29 -24.17 6.04
C GLU A 20 12.57 -25.02 7.29
N MET A 21 11.71 -24.95 8.30
CA MET A 21 11.84 -25.72 9.53
C MET A 21 11.68 -27.22 9.29
N LEU A 22 10.70 -27.64 8.49
CA LEU A 22 10.53 -29.05 8.12
C LEU A 22 11.77 -29.58 7.38
N THR A 23 12.36 -28.76 6.51
CA THR A 23 13.57 -29.13 5.76
C THR A 23 14.80 -29.26 6.66
N LYS A 24 15.02 -28.31 7.58
CA LYS A 24 16.14 -28.36 8.55
C LYS A 24 15.98 -29.51 9.55
N ALA A 25 14.75 -29.77 10.02
CA ALA A 25 14.45 -30.88 10.91
C ALA A 25 14.74 -32.24 10.25
N ALA A 26 14.37 -32.41 8.97
CA ALA A 26 14.67 -33.63 8.21
C ALA A 26 16.18 -33.89 8.07
N LYS A 27 16.99 -32.83 8.01
CA LYS A 27 18.46 -32.90 7.89
C LYS A 27 19.20 -33.00 9.23
N LYS A 28 18.48 -32.96 10.37
CA LYS A 28 19.06 -32.88 11.72
C LYS A 28 20.00 -31.67 11.92
N GLU A 29 19.75 -30.59 11.18
CA GLU A 29 20.48 -29.33 11.32
C GLU A 29 19.93 -28.50 12.50
N PRO A 30 20.75 -27.62 13.11
CA PRO A 30 20.27 -26.73 14.16
C PRO A 30 19.14 -25.81 13.63
N LEU A 31 18.02 -25.80 14.35
CA LEU A 31 16.82 -25.04 14.03
C LEU A 31 16.99 -23.56 14.41
N ILE A 32 17.89 -22.87 13.72
CA ILE A 32 18.06 -21.42 13.85
C ILE A 32 17.27 -20.77 12.70
N LEU A 33 16.23 -20.02 13.08
CA LEU A 33 15.46 -19.17 12.16
C LEU A 33 15.96 -17.74 12.26
N ASP A 34 16.31 -17.17 11.12
CA ASP A 34 16.50 -15.72 11.04
C ASP A 34 15.13 -15.06 10.87
N THR A 35 14.59 -14.51 11.95
CA THR A 35 13.28 -13.83 11.96
C THR A 35 13.37 -12.37 11.49
N ARG A 36 14.56 -11.92 11.08
CA ARG A 36 14.72 -10.56 10.55
C ARG A 36 13.93 -10.42 9.26
N VAL A 37 13.16 -9.35 9.17
CA VAL A 37 12.33 -9.03 7.99
C VAL A 37 13.16 -8.98 6.71
N GLY A 38 14.43 -8.55 6.77
CA GLY A 38 15.33 -8.58 5.61
C GLY A 38 15.59 -9.99 5.08
N ALA A 39 16.03 -10.90 5.96
CA ALA A 39 16.31 -12.29 5.59
C ALA A 39 15.06 -12.99 5.03
N LEU A 40 13.90 -12.76 5.64
CA LEU A 40 12.62 -13.32 5.17
C LEU A 40 12.19 -12.74 3.81
N ARG A 41 12.45 -11.45 3.55
CA ARG A 41 12.15 -10.81 2.26
C ARG A 41 13.01 -11.36 1.13
N ASP A 42 14.28 -11.65 1.41
CA ASP A 42 15.24 -12.15 0.42
C ASP A 42 15.07 -13.65 0.16
N ALA A 43 14.55 -14.38 1.15
CA ALA A 43 14.28 -15.80 1.10
C ALA A 43 13.20 -16.21 0.08
N SER A 44 12.20 -15.35 -0.17
CA SER A 44 11.10 -15.68 -1.08
C SER A 44 10.49 -14.43 -1.70
N VAL A 45 10.18 -14.46 -2.99
CA VAL A 45 9.42 -13.40 -3.69
C VAL A 45 7.91 -13.58 -3.50
N GLN A 46 7.48 -14.73 -2.97
CA GLN A 46 6.07 -15.10 -2.83
C GLN A 46 5.28 -14.08 -2.00
N TRP A 47 5.88 -13.50 -0.95
CA TRP A 47 5.24 -12.48 -0.13
C TRP A 47 4.85 -11.24 -0.95
N LEU A 48 5.61 -10.87 -1.98
CA LEU A 48 5.34 -9.70 -2.81
C LEU A 48 4.11 -9.95 -3.70
N HIS A 49 4.06 -11.14 -4.29
CA HIS A 49 2.93 -11.56 -5.12
C HIS A 49 1.65 -11.69 -4.31
N ASP A 50 1.72 -12.28 -3.11
CA ASP A 50 0.55 -12.47 -2.25
C ASP A 50 0.08 -11.14 -1.64
N ALA A 51 1.01 -10.26 -1.28
CA ALA A 51 0.69 -8.89 -0.88
C ALA A 51 0.06 -8.09 -2.02
N HIS A 52 0.53 -8.25 -3.25
CA HIS A 52 -0.08 -7.63 -4.42
C HIS A 52 -1.51 -8.15 -4.62
N LYS A 53 -1.74 -9.47 -4.59
CA LYS A 53 -3.10 -10.04 -4.68
C LYS A 53 -4.02 -9.54 -3.56
N ALA A 54 -3.51 -9.40 -2.34
CA ALA A 54 -4.31 -8.93 -1.21
C ALA A 54 -4.72 -7.46 -1.34
N VAL A 55 -3.86 -6.63 -1.94
CA VAL A 55 -4.02 -5.17 -2.02
C VAL A 55 -4.64 -4.71 -3.34
N ASN A 56 -4.43 -5.43 -4.43
CA ASN A 56 -4.93 -5.12 -5.77
C ASN A 56 -6.43 -5.43 -5.91
N LYS A 57 -7.22 -4.84 -5.03
CA LYS A 57 -8.69 -4.86 -5.06
C LYS A 57 -9.15 -3.43 -5.36
N PRO A 58 -9.88 -3.19 -6.47
CA PRO A 58 -10.28 -1.84 -6.88
C PRO A 58 -10.97 -1.05 -5.76
N GLU A 59 -11.81 -1.73 -4.98
CA GLU A 59 -12.54 -1.14 -3.86
C GLU A 59 -11.62 -0.64 -2.74
N LEU A 60 -10.57 -1.41 -2.40
CA LEU A 60 -9.60 -1.01 -1.37
C LEU A 60 -8.75 0.17 -1.82
N VAL A 61 -8.43 0.24 -3.12
CA VAL A 61 -7.67 1.34 -3.71
C VAL A 61 -8.51 2.60 -3.70
N LYS A 62 -9.75 2.57 -4.20
CA LYS A 62 -10.69 3.71 -4.16
C LYS A 62 -10.85 4.26 -2.74
N LYS A 63 -11.14 3.39 -1.78
CA LYS A 63 -11.30 3.76 -0.37
C LYS A 63 -10.03 4.34 0.26
N ALA A 64 -8.86 3.92 -0.20
CA ALA A 64 -7.60 4.49 0.27
C ALA A 64 -7.44 5.94 -0.18
N PHE A 65 -7.82 6.26 -1.43
CA PHE A 65 -7.79 7.62 -1.96
C PHE A 65 -8.87 8.53 -1.35
N GLU A 66 -10.07 8.00 -1.09
CA GLU A 66 -11.11 8.70 -0.33
C GLU A 66 -10.64 9.09 1.09
N GLY A 67 -9.86 8.23 1.74
CA GLY A 67 -9.30 8.50 3.06
C GLY A 67 -8.13 9.50 3.07
N CYS A 68 -7.61 9.87 1.91
CA CYS A 68 -6.54 10.85 1.78
C CYS A 68 -7.15 12.23 1.52
N VAL A 69 -7.39 12.98 2.61
CA VAL A 69 -7.93 14.35 2.55
C VAL A 69 -6.79 15.35 2.66
N VAL A 70 -6.82 16.39 1.82
CA VAL A 70 -5.86 17.50 1.91
C VAL A 70 -6.16 18.34 3.16
N PRO A 71 -5.21 18.54 4.09
CA PRO A 71 -5.45 19.37 5.26
C PRO A 71 -5.87 20.79 4.85
N GLY A 72 -6.97 21.29 5.43
CA GLY A 72 -7.47 22.66 5.17
C GLY A 72 -8.25 22.84 3.86
N ARG A 73 -8.31 21.83 2.99
CA ARG A 73 -9.16 21.83 1.79
C ARG A 73 -9.92 20.51 1.82
N ASN A 74 -11.23 20.55 2.13
CA ASN A 74 -12.10 19.37 2.29
C ASN A 74 -12.32 18.59 0.96
N ILE A 75 -11.21 18.26 0.29
CA ILE A 75 -11.05 17.63 -1.00
C ILE A 75 -10.26 16.37 -0.71
N ASP A 76 -10.91 15.22 -0.89
CA ASP A 76 -10.27 13.92 -0.92
C ASP A 76 -9.58 13.69 -2.26
N LEU A 77 -8.55 12.87 -2.26
CA LEU A 77 -7.78 12.51 -3.46
C LEU A 77 -8.45 11.41 -4.28
N SER A 78 -9.74 11.13 -4.04
CA SER A 78 -10.49 10.21 -4.88
C SER A 78 -10.63 10.77 -6.30
N TYR A 79 -10.62 9.87 -7.29
CA TYR A 79 -10.82 10.26 -8.68
C TYR A 79 -12.15 10.99 -8.89
N GLU A 80 -13.20 10.55 -8.18
CA GLU A 80 -14.55 11.12 -8.27
C GLU A 80 -14.57 12.56 -7.76
N LYS A 81 -13.92 12.87 -6.64
CA LYS A 81 -13.82 14.24 -6.14
C LYS A 81 -12.92 15.10 -7.01
N LEU A 82 -11.75 14.61 -7.42
CA LEU A 82 -10.80 15.37 -8.25
C LEU A 82 -11.36 15.71 -9.64
N THR A 83 -12.22 14.85 -10.19
CA THR A 83 -12.88 15.09 -11.49
C THR A 83 -14.25 15.74 -11.36
N SER A 84 -14.73 15.97 -10.14
CA SER A 84 -16.00 16.62 -9.88
C SER A 84 -16.05 18.04 -10.45
N PHE A 85 -17.27 18.50 -10.74
CA PHE A 85 -17.49 19.86 -11.21
C PHE A 85 -16.98 20.91 -10.22
N GLU A 86 -17.22 20.69 -8.93
CA GLU A 86 -16.82 21.60 -7.84
C GLU A 86 -15.30 21.87 -7.84
N VAL A 87 -14.48 20.81 -7.92
CA VAL A 87 -13.02 20.96 -7.93
C VAL A 87 -12.54 21.62 -9.23
N ARG A 88 -13.15 21.30 -10.37
CA ARG A 88 -12.82 21.91 -11.67
C ARG A 88 -13.25 23.38 -11.77
N GLU A 89 -14.37 23.74 -11.17
CA GLU A 89 -14.82 25.13 -11.05
C GLU A 89 -13.86 25.91 -10.15
N ARG A 90 -13.50 25.34 -9.00
CA ARG A 90 -12.51 25.94 -8.10
C ARG A 90 -11.15 26.13 -8.76
N LEU A 91 -10.66 25.16 -9.53
CA LEU A 91 -9.41 25.29 -10.30
C LEU A 91 -9.50 26.41 -11.35
N ARG A 92 -10.65 26.58 -12.00
CA ARG A 92 -10.88 27.69 -12.94
C ARG A 92 -10.91 29.05 -12.23
N ASN A 93 -11.52 29.11 -11.06
CA ASN A 93 -11.60 30.33 -10.25
C ASN A 93 -10.27 30.66 -9.55
N MET A 94 -9.40 29.66 -9.35
CA MET A 94 -8.05 29.82 -8.77
C MET A 94 -7.18 30.79 -9.57
N LYS A 95 -7.42 30.92 -10.88
CA LYS A 95 -6.79 31.95 -11.72
C LYS A 95 -7.00 33.38 -11.19
N ASN A 96 -8.13 33.62 -10.54
CA ASN A 96 -8.51 34.92 -9.99
C ASN A 96 -8.17 35.02 -8.48
N GLU A 97 -8.22 33.91 -7.75
CA GLU A 97 -7.99 33.88 -6.29
C GLU A 97 -6.50 33.81 -5.91
N ASP A 98 -5.69 33.07 -6.67
CA ASP A 98 -4.25 32.95 -6.44
C ASP A 98 -3.49 32.84 -7.78
N PRO A 99 -3.22 33.98 -8.43
CA PRO A 99 -2.55 34.01 -9.73
C PRO A 99 -1.10 33.53 -9.66
N ALA A 100 -0.47 33.56 -8.48
CA ALA A 100 0.90 33.13 -8.28
C ALA A 100 0.98 31.59 -8.30
N PHE A 101 0.12 30.92 -7.52
CA PHE A 101 0.03 29.46 -7.55
C PHE A 101 -0.48 28.93 -8.89
N TYR A 102 -1.43 29.63 -9.54
CA TYR A 102 -1.92 29.24 -10.87
C TYR A 102 -0.83 29.25 -11.95
N LYS A 103 0.22 30.09 -11.83
CA LYS A 103 1.34 30.11 -12.77
C LYS A 103 2.29 28.92 -12.63
N GLU A 104 2.29 28.24 -11.48
CA GLU A 104 3.15 27.07 -11.20
C GLU A 104 2.50 25.74 -11.61
N LEU A 105 1.19 25.76 -11.89
CA LEU A 105 0.35 24.62 -12.25
C LEU A 105 0.43 24.29 -13.76
#